data_AF-A0A353GD29-F1
#
_entry.id   AF-A0A353GD29-F1
#
_cell.length_a   1.000
_cell.length_b   1.000
_cell.length_c   1.000
_cell.angle_alpha   90.00
_cell.angle_beta   90.00
_cell.angle_gamma   90.00
#
_symmetry.space_group_name_H-M   'P 1'
#
loop_
_entity.id
_entity.type
_entity.pdbx_description
1 polymer ?
#
loop_
_entity_poly.entity_id
_entity_poly.type
_entity_poly.pdbx_seq_one_letter_code
_entity_poly.pdbx_strand_id
1 'polypeptide(L)'
;MAASACITRRSALKALPLAGMSILAIQVPYEGLDADPLLSAIRAYSAAVENVCKYDGGDEDVLSAMSNQVAECSAALEDWQGTAMSRETAVESLRLAANDLRDTCADGPACALVAAALAYFEGHA
;
A
#
# COMPACT_ATOMS: atom_id res chain seq x y z
N MET A 1 7.21 4.19 -28.53
CA MET A 1 7.25 2.83 -27.98
C MET A 1 8.42 2.77 -27.01
N ALA A 2 8.18 2.90 -25.71
CA ALA A 2 9.20 2.85 -24.67
C ALA A 2 8.69 1.96 -23.52
N ALA A 3 9.62 1.20 -22.96
CA ALA A 3 9.44 -0.08 -22.30
C ALA A 3 8.64 -0.02 -20.99
N SER A 4 7.72 -0.98 -20.86
CA SER A 4 7.05 -1.35 -19.61
C SER A 4 8.06 -2.05 -18.70
N ALA A 5 8.49 -1.40 -17.63
CA ALA A 5 9.34 -2.00 -16.61
C ALA A 5 8.46 -2.73 -15.58
N CYS A 6 8.20 -4.01 -15.84
CA CYS A 6 7.51 -4.91 -14.91
C CYS A 6 8.48 -5.26 -13.76
N ILE A 7 8.28 -4.68 -12.57
CA ILE A 7 9.12 -4.96 -11.40
C ILE A 7 8.76 -6.35 -10.87
N THR A 8 9.58 -7.35 -11.24
CA THR A 8 9.50 -8.71 -10.68
C THR A 8 10.32 -8.77 -9.39
N ARG A 9 9.68 -8.87 -8.21
CA ARG A 9 10.38 -9.11 -6.94
C ARG A 9 10.27 -10.58 -6.52
N ARG A 10 11.36 -11.32 -6.71
CA ARG A 10 11.61 -12.65 -6.13
C ARG A 10 11.84 -12.51 -4.62
N SER A 11 11.08 -13.27 -3.85
CA SER A 11 11.21 -13.42 -2.40
C SER A 11 12.61 -13.90 -2.02
N ALA A 12 13.22 -13.25 -1.01
CA ALA A 12 14.34 -13.78 -0.25
C ALA A 12 14.03 -13.59 1.24
N LEU A 13 13.24 -14.51 1.79
CA LEU A 13 13.09 -14.71 3.24
C LEU A 13 14.45 -15.18 3.78
N LYS A 14 15.12 -14.31 4.52
CA LYS A 14 16.23 -14.71 5.38
C LYS A 14 15.86 -14.33 6.82
N ALA A 15 15.53 -15.37 7.59
CA ALA A 15 15.21 -15.30 9.01
C ALA A 15 16.33 -14.62 9.79
N LEU A 16 15.98 -13.63 10.61
CA LEU A 16 16.85 -13.02 11.63
C LEU A 16 16.08 -12.88 12.94
N PRO A 17 16.75 -13.07 14.09
CA PRO A 17 16.09 -13.38 15.36
C PRO A 17 15.48 -12.16 16.04
N LEU A 18 14.33 -12.40 16.67
CA LEU A 18 13.65 -11.50 17.60
C LEU A 18 14.56 -11.18 18.80
N ALA A 19 15.16 -9.98 18.83
CA ALA A 19 15.67 -9.36 20.06
C ALA A 19 15.94 -7.87 19.82
N GLY A 20 15.19 -7.01 20.52
CA GLY A 20 15.53 -5.60 20.66
C GLY A 20 14.63 -4.65 19.89
N MET A 21 13.43 -4.41 20.43
CA MET A 21 12.66 -3.20 20.14
C MET A 21 13.56 -1.97 20.32
N SER A 22 13.75 -1.22 19.24
CA SER A 22 13.90 0.22 19.28
C SER A 22 13.08 0.73 18.11
N ILE A 23 11.78 0.90 18.37
CA ILE A 23 10.90 1.67 17.50
C ILE A 23 11.43 3.10 17.58
N LEU A 24 12.25 3.50 16.61
CA LEU A 24 12.40 4.91 16.32
C LEU A 24 11.03 5.36 15.83
N ALA A 25 10.25 5.94 16.73
CA ALA A 25 9.05 6.65 16.39
C ALA A 25 9.45 7.79 15.45
N ILE A 26 9.29 7.57 14.14
CA ILE A 26 9.31 8.65 13.18
C ILE A 26 8.06 9.47 13.49
N GLN A 27 8.30 10.61 14.13
CA GLN A 27 7.31 11.61 14.46
C GLN A 27 6.96 12.34 13.15
N VAL A 28 6.19 11.69 12.28
CA VAL A 28 5.41 12.39 11.26
C VAL A 28 4.43 13.27 12.07
N PRO A 29 4.34 14.59 11.82
CA PRO A 29 3.37 15.44 12.49
C PRO A 29 1.96 15.03 12.02
N TYR A 30 1.39 14.02 12.67
CA TYR A 30 0.04 13.53 12.44
C TYR A 30 -0.90 14.33 13.37
N GLU A 31 -1.06 15.63 13.07
CA GLU A 31 -2.10 16.45 13.68
C GLU A 31 -3.46 15.99 13.14
N GLY A 32 -4.06 15.04 13.85
CA GLY A 32 -5.35 14.46 13.52
C GLY A 32 -5.31 12.97 13.77
N LEU A 33 -5.61 12.54 15.00
CA LEU A 33 -5.95 11.15 15.29
C LEU A 33 -7.18 10.78 14.43
N ASP A 34 -6.91 10.28 13.22
CA ASP A 34 -7.92 9.83 12.30
C ASP A 34 -8.69 8.69 12.95
N ALA A 35 -10.01 8.77 12.87
CA ALA A 35 -10.93 7.76 13.41
C ALA A 35 -10.74 6.36 12.80
N ASP A 36 -9.86 6.22 11.80
CA ASP A 36 -9.48 4.95 11.19
C ASP A 36 -7.98 4.93 10.77
N PRO A 37 -7.12 4.18 11.49
CA PRO A 37 -5.69 4.12 11.21
C PRO A 37 -5.35 3.32 9.94
N LEU A 38 -6.18 2.36 9.53
CA LEU A 38 -5.95 1.61 8.29
C LEU A 38 -6.26 2.48 7.07
N LEU A 39 -7.37 3.22 7.12
CA LEU A 39 -7.74 4.17 6.06
C LEU A 39 -6.66 5.23 5.86
N SER A 40 -6.10 5.71 6.95
CA SER A 40 -4.98 6.65 6.98
C SER A 40 -3.76 6.10 6.26
N ALA A 41 -3.36 4.86 6.58
CA ALA A 41 -2.23 4.19 5.93
C ALA A 41 -2.46 3.98 4.42
N ILE A 42 -3.67 3.56 4.02
CA ILE A 42 -4.03 3.36 2.60
C ILE A 42 -3.93 4.68 1.83
N ARG A 43 -4.44 5.78 2.40
CA ARG A 43 -4.38 7.11 1.78
C ARG A 43 -2.93 7.60 1.68
N ALA A 44 -2.12 7.41 2.71
CA ALA A 44 -0.70 7.76 2.69
C ALA A 44 0.07 6.99 1.61
N TYR A 45 -0.14 5.68 1.51
CA TYR A 45 0.44 4.85 0.45
C TYR A 45 0.03 5.34 -0.94
N SER A 46 -1.27 5.53 -1.15
CA SER A 46 -1.82 5.95 -2.45
C SER A 46 -1.26 7.31 -2.88
N ALA A 47 -1.16 8.26 -1.95
CA ALA A 47 -0.55 9.57 -2.20
C ALA A 47 0.95 9.48 -2.52
N ALA A 48 1.70 8.62 -1.81
CA ALA A 48 3.11 8.40 -2.09
C ALA A 48 3.33 7.81 -3.50
N VAL A 49 2.53 6.83 -3.90
CA VAL A 49 2.56 6.25 -5.25
C VAL A 49 2.22 7.30 -6.30
N GLU A 50 1.17 8.09 -6.07
CA GLU A 50 0.77 9.15 -7.00
C GLU A 50 1.86 10.21 -7.17
N ASN A 51 2.57 10.58 -6.10
CA ASN A 51 3.71 11.50 -6.17
C ASN A 51 4.84 10.96 -7.05
N VAL A 52 5.18 9.67 -6.90
CA VAL A 52 6.17 9.01 -7.77
C VAL A 52 5.68 8.98 -9.22
N CYS A 53 4.40 8.69 -9.47
CA CYS A 53 3.85 8.65 -10.83
C CYS A 53 3.78 10.02 -11.51
N LYS A 54 3.60 11.10 -10.75
CA LYS A 54 3.55 12.48 -11.26
C LYS A 54 4.91 13.14 -11.39
N TYR A 55 5.96 12.54 -10.83
CA TYR A 55 7.31 13.07 -10.90
C TYR A 55 7.78 13.14 -12.38
N ASP A 56 8.12 14.34 -12.83
CA ASP A 56 8.44 14.67 -14.22
C ASP A 56 9.95 14.67 -14.53
N GLY A 57 10.77 14.31 -13.54
CA GLY A 57 12.23 14.27 -13.65
C GLY A 57 12.91 15.52 -13.08
N GLY A 58 14.21 15.42 -12.79
CA GLY A 58 15.06 16.56 -12.45
C GLY A 58 16.10 16.26 -11.38
N ASP A 59 15.68 15.66 -10.28
CA ASP A 59 16.51 15.36 -9.11
C ASP A 59 16.34 13.90 -8.65
N GLU A 60 17.38 13.09 -8.84
CA GLU A 60 17.39 11.67 -8.45
C GLU A 60 17.24 11.47 -6.94
N ASP A 61 17.71 12.42 -6.11
CA ASP A 61 17.57 12.33 -4.65
C ASP A 61 16.11 12.48 -4.24
N VAL A 62 15.37 13.36 -4.94
CA VAL A 62 13.92 13.52 -4.75
C VAL A 62 13.18 12.24 -5.15
N LEU A 63 13.52 11.64 -6.29
CA LEU A 63 12.90 10.38 -6.73
C LEU A 63 13.22 9.24 -5.74
N SER A 64 14.45 9.18 -5.23
CA SER A 64 14.84 8.20 -4.22
C SER A 64 14.08 8.40 -2.91
N ALA A 65 13.90 9.63 -2.45
CA ALA A 65 13.14 9.94 -1.24
C ALA A 65 11.66 9.55 -1.39
N MET A 66 11.03 9.88 -2.53
CA MET A 66 9.65 9.47 -2.82
C MET A 66 9.50 7.95 -2.89
N SER A 67 10.46 7.26 -3.51
CA SER A 67 10.46 5.79 -3.59
C SER A 67 10.62 5.13 -2.22
N ASN A 68 11.45 5.69 -1.35
CA ASN A 68 11.59 5.23 0.04
C ASN A 68 10.29 5.43 0.82
N GLN A 69 9.62 6.56 0.64
CA GLN A 69 8.33 6.81 1.26
C GLN A 69 7.27 5.79 0.82
N VAL A 70 7.22 5.42 -0.47
CA VAL A 70 6.34 4.34 -0.96
C VAL A 70 6.68 3.01 -0.26
N ALA A 71 7.97 2.68 -0.13
CA ALA A 71 8.39 1.44 0.52
C ALA A 71 8.02 1.38 2.01
N GLU A 72 8.17 2.49 2.74
CA GLU A 72 7.76 2.58 4.15
C GLU A 72 6.24 2.42 4.32
N CYS A 73 5.44 3.08 3.48
CA CYS A 73 3.99 2.93 3.50
C CYS A 73 3.55 1.49 3.13
N SER A 74 4.21 0.87 2.14
CA SER A 74 3.94 -0.53 1.75
C SER A 74 4.21 -1.48 2.91
N ALA A 75 5.36 -1.34 3.59
CA ALA A 75 5.71 -2.18 4.72
C ALA A 75 4.68 -2.07 5.86
N ALA A 76 4.19 -0.85 6.14
CA ALA A 76 3.17 -0.64 7.16
C ALA A 76 1.84 -1.35 6.84
N LEU A 77 1.47 -1.44 5.55
CA LEU A 77 0.27 -2.15 5.10
C LEU A 77 0.49 -3.67 5.05
N GLU A 78 1.66 -4.15 4.65
CA GLU A 78 2.02 -5.57 4.64
C GLU A 78 2.03 -6.18 6.05
N ASP A 79 2.50 -5.42 7.05
CA ASP A 79 2.54 -5.83 8.46
C ASP A 79 1.19 -5.67 9.17
N TRP A 80 0.16 -5.13 8.51
CA TRP A 80 -1.13 -4.86 9.12
C TRP A 80 -1.91 -6.15 9.45
N GLN A 81 -2.26 -6.34 10.72
CA GLN A 81 -3.04 -7.49 11.21
C GLN A 81 -4.43 -7.12 11.74
N GLY A 82 -4.77 -5.84 11.76
CA GLY A 82 -6.05 -5.34 12.28
C GLY A 82 -7.21 -5.53 11.30
N THR A 83 -8.44 -5.47 11.81
CA THR A 83 -9.65 -5.45 10.96
C THR A 83 -10.00 -4.01 10.55
N ALA A 84 -10.69 -3.86 9.42
CA ALA A 84 -11.24 -2.57 9.02
C ALA A 84 -12.29 -2.10 10.04
N MET A 85 -12.20 -0.85 10.48
CA MET A 85 -13.10 -0.30 11.52
C MET A 85 -14.36 0.33 10.94
N SER A 86 -14.40 0.55 9.62
CA SER A 86 -15.55 1.12 8.91
C SER A 86 -15.78 0.47 7.54
N ARG A 87 -16.99 0.66 6.99
CA ARG A 87 -17.30 0.25 5.60
C ARG A 87 -16.40 0.95 4.59
N GLU A 88 -16.12 2.24 4.79
CA GLU A 88 -15.24 3.02 3.91
C GLU A 88 -13.86 2.37 3.86
N THR A 89 -13.28 2.06 5.01
CA THR A 89 -11.97 1.42 5.13
C THR A 89 -11.94 0.04 4.49
N ALA A 90 -13.00 -0.75 4.66
CA ALA A 90 -13.09 -2.06 4.02
C ALA A 90 -13.11 -1.93 2.48
N VAL A 91 -13.85 -0.96 1.95
CA VAL A 91 -13.91 -0.69 0.50
C VAL A 91 -12.56 -0.22 -0.02
N GLU A 92 -11.92 0.75 0.63
CA GLU A 92 -10.62 1.26 0.22
C GLU A 92 -9.53 0.18 0.29
N SER A 93 -9.58 -0.70 1.30
CA SER A 93 -8.68 -1.87 1.40
C SER A 93 -8.86 -2.82 0.21
N LEU A 94 -10.11 -3.12 -0.15
CA LEU A 94 -10.41 -4.00 -1.29
C LEU A 94 -10.02 -3.38 -2.63
N ARG A 95 -10.19 -2.05 -2.79
CA ARG A 95 -9.73 -1.33 -3.99
C ARG A 95 -8.23 -1.39 -4.16
N LEU A 96 -7.49 -1.16 -3.06
CA LEU A 96 -6.04 -1.28 -3.06
C LEU A 96 -5.61 -2.71 -3.45
N ALA A 97 -6.16 -3.72 -2.79
CA ALA A 97 -5.86 -5.13 -3.10
C ALA A 97 -6.23 -5.52 -4.54
N ALA A 98 -7.35 -5.00 -5.08
CA ALA A 98 -7.75 -5.25 -6.46
C ALA A 98 -6.76 -4.66 -7.47
N ASN A 99 -6.25 -3.45 -7.20
CA ASN A 99 -5.23 -2.81 -8.04
C ASN A 99 -3.92 -3.60 -8.01
N ASP A 100 -3.43 -3.97 -6.83
CA ASP A 100 -2.20 -4.74 -6.69
C ASP A 100 -2.31 -6.10 -7.39
N LEU A 101 -3.43 -6.81 -7.23
CA LEU A 101 -3.67 -8.10 -7.88
C LEU A 101 -3.73 -8.00 -9.41
N ARG A 102 -4.30 -6.91 -9.93
CA ARG A 102 -4.33 -6.64 -11.38
C ARG A 102 -2.92 -6.42 -11.92
N ASP A 103 -2.12 -5.63 -11.21
CA ASP A 103 -0.77 -5.26 -11.64
C ASP A 103 0.22 -6.43 -11.53
N THR A 104 -0.07 -7.40 -10.65
CA THR A 104 0.75 -8.61 -10.45
C THR A 104 0.34 -9.80 -11.35
N CYS A 105 -0.62 -9.61 -12.27
CA CYS A 105 -1.11 -10.64 -13.21
C CYS A 105 -1.61 -11.95 -12.55
N ALA A 106 -2.33 -11.86 -11.42
CA ALA A 106 -2.95 -13.03 -10.83
C ALA A 106 -4.36 -13.26 -11.39
N ASP A 107 -4.48 -14.00 -12.51
CA ASP A 107 -5.73 -14.66 -12.96
C ASP A 107 -6.13 -15.81 -12.00
N GLY A 108 -5.95 -15.58 -10.69
CA GLY A 108 -6.20 -16.52 -9.63
C GLY A 108 -7.54 -16.26 -8.94
N PRO A 109 -8.00 -17.22 -8.14
CA PRO A 109 -9.25 -17.08 -7.37
C PRO A 109 -9.24 -15.83 -6.48
N ALA A 110 -8.08 -15.37 -6.01
CA ALA A 110 -7.97 -14.15 -5.20
C ALA A 110 -8.50 -12.90 -5.93
N CYS A 111 -8.16 -12.71 -7.21
CA CYS A 111 -8.63 -11.57 -8.00
C CYS A 111 -10.16 -11.60 -8.15
N ALA A 112 -10.73 -12.77 -8.48
CA ALA A 112 -12.17 -12.95 -8.60
C ALA A 112 -12.91 -12.73 -7.26
N LEU A 113 -12.36 -13.21 -6.14
CA LEU A 113 -12.96 -13.06 -4.82
C LEU A 113 -12.92 -11.60 -4.32
N VAL A 114 -11.79 -10.91 -4.51
CA VAL A 114 -11.65 -9.49 -4.16
C VAL A 114 -12.59 -8.64 -5.02
N ALA A 115 -12.66 -8.89 -6.33
CA ALA A 115 -13.58 -8.18 -7.23
C ALA A 115 -15.06 -8.41 -6.85
N ALA A 116 -15.44 -9.66 -6.52
CA ALA A 116 -16.79 -9.98 -6.07
C ALA A 116 -17.14 -9.29 -4.74
N ALA A 117 -16.22 -9.29 -3.77
CA ALA A 117 -16.40 -8.61 -2.50
C ALA A 117 -16.56 -7.09 -2.69
N LEU A 118 -15.71 -6.48 -3.52
CA LEU A 118 -15.78 -5.06 -3.83
C LEU A 118 -17.13 -4.71 -4.50
N ALA A 119 -17.55 -5.48 -5.50
CA ALA A 119 -18.83 -5.28 -6.18
C ALA A 119 -20.04 -5.39 -5.22
N TYR A 120 -19.99 -6.33 -4.27
CA TYR A 120 -21.01 -6.44 -3.23
C TYR A 120 -21.09 -5.16 -2.38
N PHE A 121 -19.95 -4.67 -1.89
CA PHE A 121 -19.95 -3.46 -1.08
C PHE A 121 -20.39 -2.23 -1.88
N GLU A 122 -19.92 -2.06 -3.11
CA GLU A 122 -20.27 -0.91 -3.96
C GLU A 122 -21.74 -0.91 -4.41
N GLY A 123 -22.33 -2.09 -4.64
CA GLY A 123 -23.74 -2.23 -5.03
C GLY A 123 -24.76 -2.07 -3.89
N HIS A 124 -24.31 -2.07 -2.63
CA HIS A 124 -25.16 -1.91 -1.43
C HIS A 124 -24.85 -0.59 -0.69
N ALA A 125 -24.71 0.51 -1.45
CA ALA A 125 -24.50 1.85 -0.93
C ALA A 125 -25.82 2.56 -0.57
#